data_AF-A0A8B5Q5N7-F1
#
_entry.id   AF-A0A8B5Q5N7-F1
#
_cell.length_a   1.000
_cell.length_b   1.000
_cell.length_c   1.000
_cell.angle_alpha   90.00
_cell.angle_beta   90.00
_cell.angle_gamma   90.00
#
_symmetry.space_group_name_H-M   'P 1'
#
loop_
_entity.id
_entity.type
_entity.pdbx_description
1 polymer ?
#
loop_
_entity_poly.entity_id
_entity_poly.type
_entity_poly.pdbx_seq_one_letter_code
_entity_poly.pdbx_strand_id
1 'polypeptide(L)'
;MQGFVSFDDIVRTSTRIAFTENDLTVAASVLKAGREKDRDLVMGATGIAANGQEFLDLANRGIVVFTSRHQLNASFLFTKNDAGRSLFGSQKAVYTAYVNSFDDDEWAVGSVFKMWTMAMTSIGNVYRGNGYR
;
A
#
# COMPACT_ATOMS: atom_id res chain seq x y z
N MET A 1 5.20 13.29 -17.08
CA MET A 1 5.43 13.87 -15.75
C MET A 1 4.73 12.96 -14.75
N GLN A 2 5.48 12.17 -13.98
CA GLN A 2 4.91 11.59 -12.75
C GLN A 2 4.78 12.75 -11.77
N GLY A 3 3.56 12.96 -11.26
CA GLY A 3 3.36 13.92 -10.17
C GLY A 3 3.92 13.31 -8.89
N PHE A 4 4.77 14.07 -8.19
CA PHE A 4 5.20 13.76 -6.84
C PHE A 4 4.27 14.47 -5.85
N VAL A 5 3.98 13.82 -4.74
CA VAL A 5 3.15 14.36 -3.64
C VAL A 5 3.78 14.00 -2.29
N SER A 6 3.63 14.85 -1.28
CA SER A 6 4.08 14.52 0.08
C SER A 6 3.13 13.56 0.77
N PHE A 7 3.60 12.88 1.82
CA PHE A 7 2.73 12.06 2.67
C PHE A 7 1.59 12.89 3.26
N ASP A 8 1.89 14.10 3.74
CA ASP A 8 0.88 15.02 4.28
C ASP A 8 -0.16 15.42 3.24
N ASP A 9 0.23 15.63 1.98
CA ASP A 9 -0.70 15.91 0.91
C ASP A 9 -1.59 14.71 0.58
N ILE A 10 -1.05 13.50 0.60
CA ILE A 10 -1.85 12.27 0.47
C ILE A 10 -2.89 12.21 1.59
N VAL A 11 -2.48 12.47 2.83
CA VAL A 11 -3.36 12.46 4.02
C VAL A 11 -4.42 13.56 3.93
N ARG A 12 -4.08 14.74 3.41
CA ARG A 12 -5.00 15.87 3.32
C ARG A 12 -6.03 15.72 2.21
N THR A 13 -5.65 15.14 1.07
CA THR A 13 -6.46 15.18 -0.17
C THR A 13 -7.28 13.92 -0.44
N SER A 14 -6.90 12.78 0.14
CA SER A 14 -7.62 11.52 -0.13
C SER A 14 -8.82 11.30 0.80
N THR A 15 -9.94 10.86 0.23
CA THR A 15 -11.17 10.52 0.95
C THR A 15 -11.11 9.07 1.42
N ARG A 16 -10.44 8.83 2.54
CA ARG A 16 -10.09 7.48 2.99
C ARG A 16 -11.15 6.82 3.86
N ILE A 17 -11.17 5.49 3.81
CA ILE A 17 -11.96 4.61 4.68
C ILE A 17 -11.06 3.51 5.23
N ALA A 18 -11.38 2.98 6.40
CA ALA A 18 -10.55 1.98 7.07
C ALA A 18 -10.33 0.72 6.22
N PHE A 19 -9.10 0.20 6.25
CA PHE A 19 -8.83 -1.18 5.85
C PHE A 19 -9.58 -2.11 6.81
N THR A 20 -10.27 -3.10 6.26
CA THR A 20 -10.99 -4.12 7.03
C THR A 20 -10.05 -5.21 7.50
N GLU A 21 -10.47 -6.01 8.47
CA GLU A 21 -9.75 -7.23 8.86
C GLU A 21 -9.44 -8.13 7.66
N ASN A 22 -10.42 -8.35 6.77
CA ASN A 22 -10.21 -9.13 5.55
C ASN A 22 -9.15 -8.52 4.63
N ASP A 23 -9.10 -7.19 4.49
CA ASP A 23 -8.04 -6.54 3.71
C ASP A 23 -6.65 -6.83 4.33
N LEU A 24 -6.55 -6.77 5.66
CA LEU A 24 -5.30 -7.05 6.38
C LEU A 24 -4.92 -8.54 6.29
N THR A 25 -5.88 -9.45 6.33
CA THR A 25 -5.64 -10.89 6.10
C THR A 25 -5.09 -11.16 4.71
N VAL A 26 -5.61 -10.47 3.68
CA VAL A 26 -5.09 -10.55 2.30
C VAL A 26 -3.64 -10.06 2.26
N ALA A 27 -3.34 -8.91 2.89
CA ALA A 27 -1.99 -8.38 2.93
C ALA A 27 -1.01 -9.33 3.64
N ALA A 28 -1.41 -9.86 4.79
CA ALA A 28 -0.63 -10.84 5.56
C ALA A 28 -0.36 -12.12 4.74
N SER A 29 -1.34 -12.59 3.98
CA SER A 29 -1.21 -13.76 3.09
C SER A 29 -0.19 -13.51 1.98
N VAL A 30 -0.23 -12.32 1.35
CA VAL A 30 0.76 -11.95 0.32
C VAL A 30 2.17 -11.84 0.90
N LEU A 31 2.32 -11.22 2.08
CA LEU A 31 3.61 -11.12 2.76
C LEU A 31 4.16 -12.50 3.13
N LYS A 32 3.31 -13.39 3.64
CA LYS A 32 3.70 -14.77 3.95
C LYS A 32 4.18 -15.52 2.71
N ALA A 33 3.39 -15.50 1.63
CA ALA A 33 3.76 -16.13 0.37
C ALA A 33 5.00 -15.49 -0.29
N GLY A 34 5.25 -14.20 -0.03
CA GLY A 34 6.47 -13.52 -0.45
C GLY A 34 7.70 -14.00 0.32
N ARG A 35 7.59 -14.16 1.64
CA ARG A 35 8.67 -14.70 2.49
C ARG A 35 9.06 -16.12 2.10
N GLU A 36 8.10 -16.96 1.72
CA GLU A 36 8.36 -18.31 1.18
C GLU A 36 9.15 -18.30 -0.15
N LYS A 37 9.28 -17.12 -0.78
CA LYS A 37 10.05 -16.86 -2.01
C LYS A 37 11.24 -15.93 -1.76
N ASP A 38 11.69 -15.85 -0.52
CA ASP A 38 12.81 -14.99 -0.09
C ASP A 38 12.63 -13.51 -0.46
N ARG A 39 11.38 -13.02 -0.49
CA ARG A 39 11.10 -11.60 -0.69
C ARG A 39 11.20 -10.83 0.62
N ASP A 40 11.86 -9.67 0.56
CA ASP A 40 12.15 -8.82 1.72
C ASP A 40 11.03 -7.81 2.06
N LEU A 41 9.82 -8.01 1.55
CA LEU A 41 8.69 -7.10 1.77
C LEU A 41 8.24 -7.15 3.22
N VAL A 42 8.26 -6.00 3.90
CA VAL A 42 7.82 -5.84 5.30
C VAL A 42 6.71 -4.79 5.42
N MET A 43 5.94 -4.89 6.50
CA MET A 43 4.96 -3.86 6.86
C MET A 43 5.68 -2.65 7.47
N GLY A 44 5.15 -1.46 7.19
CA GLY A 44 5.72 -0.22 7.70
C GLY A 44 6.76 0.39 6.77
N ALA A 45 7.11 1.63 7.09
CA ALA A 45 8.21 2.37 6.50
C ALA A 45 8.75 3.32 7.58
N THR A 46 10.07 3.54 7.57
CA THR A 46 10.72 4.49 8.47
C THR A 46 10.06 5.87 8.33
N GLY A 47 9.70 6.50 9.45
CA GLY A 47 9.06 7.83 9.47
C GLY A 47 7.55 7.85 9.23
N ILE A 48 6.92 6.71 8.87
CA ILE A 48 5.46 6.63 8.66
C ILE A 48 4.82 5.63 9.63
N ALA A 49 5.31 4.40 9.67
CA ALA A 49 4.86 3.37 10.60
C ALA A 49 6.05 2.49 10.99
N ALA A 50 6.60 2.75 12.17
CA ALA A 50 7.81 2.10 12.68
C ALA A 50 7.53 0.75 13.35
N ASN A 51 6.28 0.49 13.73
CA ASN A 51 5.87 -0.74 14.41
C ASN A 51 4.46 -1.20 14.01
N GLY A 52 4.08 -2.38 14.49
CA GLY A 52 2.79 -2.99 14.16
C GLY A 52 1.58 -2.18 14.65
N GLN A 53 1.67 -1.50 15.80
CA GLN A 53 0.57 -0.68 16.31
C GLN A 53 0.35 0.54 15.42
N GLU A 54 1.41 1.27 15.08
CA GLU A 54 1.35 2.42 14.17
C GLU A 54 0.83 2.01 12.78
N PHE A 55 1.24 0.84 12.29
CA PHE A 55 0.71 0.29 11.05
C PHE A 55 -0.81 0.05 11.13
N LEU A 56 -1.31 -0.54 12.22
CA LEU A 56 -2.74 -0.76 12.43
C LEU A 56 -3.52 0.56 12.58
N ASP A 57 -2.94 1.54 13.27
CA ASP A 57 -3.55 2.86 13.43
C ASP A 57 -3.67 3.59 12.08
N LEU A 58 -2.65 3.50 11.22
CA LEU A 58 -2.74 3.99 9.84
C LEU A 58 -3.75 3.20 9.01
N ALA A 59 -3.80 1.88 9.16
CA ALA A 59 -4.76 1.04 8.43
C ALA A 59 -6.21 1.43 8.77
N ASN A 60 -6.48 1.73 10.04
CA ASN A 60 -7.77 2.27 10.50
C ASN A 60 -8.08 3.66 9.91
N ARG A 61 -7.05 4.43 9.56
CA ARG A 61 -7.15 5.72 8.84
C ARG A 61 -7.15 5.57 7.32
N GLY A 62 -7.21 4.33 6.81
CA GLY A 62 -7.26 3.99 5.40
C GLY A 62 -5.92 4.10 4.66
N ILE A 63 -4.80 3.93 5.37
CA ILE A 63 -3.44 3.96 4.82
C ILE A 63 -2.69 2.71 5.24
N VAL A 64 -2.01 2.04 4.30
CA VAL A 64 -1.02 1.01 4.61
C VAL A 64 0.26 1.29 3.85
N VAL A 65 1.39 0.94 4.43
CA VAL A 65 2.70 1.11 3.80
C VAL A 65 3.52 -0.16 3.95
N PHE A 66 4.23 -0.51 2.88
CA PHE A 66 5.13 -1.65 2.82
C PHE A 66 6.49 -1.20 2.30
N THR A 67 7.53 -1.94 2.67
CA THR A 67 8.91 -1.58 2.37
C THR A 67 9.68 -2.80 1.91
N SER A 68 10.47 -2.63 0.84
CA SER A 68 11.45 -3.60 0.35
C SER A 68 12.78 -2.87 0.21
N ARG A 69 13.64 -2.99 1.22
CA ARG A 69 14.86 -2.18 1.32
C ARG A 69 16.02 -2.75 0.52
N HIS A 70 16.15 -4.07 0.47
CA HIS A 70 17.30 -4.76 -0.09
C HIS A 70 17.08 -5.20 -1.52
N GLN A 71 15.86 -5.63 -1.88
CA GLN A 71 15.57 -6.13 -3.22
C GLN A 71 15.04 -5.04 -4.16
N LEU A 72 14.03 -4.26 -3.75
CA LEU A 72 13.41 -3.27 -4.64
C LEU A 72 13.89 -1.84 -4.42
N ASN A 73 14.61 -1.59 -3.33
CA ASN A 73 14.97 -0.25 -2.89
C ASN A 73 13.76 0.72 -2.88
N ALA A 74 12.59 0.26 -2.42
CA ALA A 74 11.34 1.01 -2.54
C ALA A 74 10.35 0.81 -1.37
N SER A 75 9.57 1.86 -1.11
CA SER A 75 8.35 1.81 -0.30
C SER A 75 7.10 1.91 -1.18
N PHE A 76 6.06 1.19 -0.79
CA PHE A 76 4.75 1.15 -1.43
C PHE A 76 3.69 1.58 -0.42
N LEU A 77 3.07 2.73 -0.65
CA LEU A 77 1.96 3.22 0.14
C LEU A 77 0.66 3.02 -0.62
N PHE A 78 -0.37 2.54 0.08
CA PHE A 78 -1.72 2.42 -0.46
C PHE A 78 -2.71 3.18 0.40
N THR A 79 -3.56 3.95 -0.26
CA THR A 79 -4.75 4.53 0.36
C THR A 79 -5.97 3.72 -0.05
N LYS A 80 -6.88 3.44 0.89
CA LYS A 80 -8.20 2.88 0.59
C LYS A 80 -9.21 4.03 0.60
N ASN A 81 -9.72 4.37 -0.57
CA ASN A 81 -10.55 5.55 -0.78
C ASN A 81 -12.01 5.16 -0.98
N ASP A 82 -12.92 5.95 -0.40
CA ASP A 82 -14.36 5.83 -0.63
C ASP A 82 -14.67 6.14 -2.10
N ALA A 83 -15.30 5.19 -2.78
CA ALA A 83 -15.72 5.30 -4.17
C ALA A 83 -17.25 5.34 -4.31
N GLY A 84 -17.94 5.74 -3.25
CA GLY A 84 -19.39 5.82 -3.15
C GLY A 84 -20.02 4.47 -2.80
N ARG A 85 -21.31 4.33 -3.10
CA ARG A 85 -22.10 3.14 -2.79
C ARG A 85 -22.59 2.42 -4.05
N SER A 86 -22.82 1.11 -3.94
CA SER A 86 -23.54 0.34 -4.95
C SER A 86 -25.05 0.64 -4.90
N LEU A 87 -25.80 0.20 -5.92
CA LEU A 87 -27.26 0.31 -5.94
C LEU A 87 -27.93 -0.38 -4.74
N PHE A 88 -27.25 -1.39 -4.15
CA PHE A 88 -27.71 -2.11 -2.96
C PHE A 88 -27.07 -1.59 -1.66
N GLY A 89 -26.49 -0.38 -1.68
CA GLY A 89 -26.02 0.33 -0.48
C GLY A 89 -24.64 -0.07 0.04
N SER A 90 -23.97 -1.07 -0.54
CA SER A 90 -22.62 -1.49 -0.15
C SER A 90 -21.59 -0.41 -0.46
N GLN A 91 -20.69 -0.10 0.48
CA GLN A 91 -19.59 0.84 0.26
C GLN A 91 -18.58 0.26 -0.74
N LYS A 92 -18.24 1.05 -1.76
CA LYS A 92 -17.21 0.72 -2.74
C LYS A 92 -15.90 1.37 -2.31
N ALA A 93 -14.80 0.69 -2.61
CA ALA A 93 -13.46 1.20 -2.38
C ALA A 93 -12.65 1.20 -3.67
N VAL A 94 -11.74 2.16 -3.80
CA VAL A 94 -10.63 2.11 -4.75
C VAL A 94 -9.33 2.28 -3.98
N TYR A 95 -8.25 1.67 -4.48
CA TYR A 95 -6.96 1.63 -3.80
C TYR A 95 -5.95 2.39 -4.65
N THR A 96 -5.47 3.53 -4.17
CA THR A 96 -4.45 4.32 -4.89
C THR A 96 -3.09 3.96 -4.36
N ALA A 97 -2.19 3.53 -5.24
CA ALA A 97 -0.81 3.23 -4.92
C ALA A 97 0.08 4.45 -5.08
N TYR A 98 1.09 4.52 -4.24
CA TYR A 98 2.15 5.51 -4.28
C TYR A 98 3.48 4.78 -4.06
N VAL A 99 4.53 5.23 -4.74
CA VAL A 99 5.85 4.60 -4.68
C VAL A 99 6.91 5.65 -4.39
N ASN A 100 7.86 5.30 -3.54
CA ASN A 100 8.97 6.16 -3.17
C ASN A 100 10.25 5.32 -3.12
N SER A 101 11.36 5.88 -3.61
CA SER A 101 12.71 5.41 -3.28
C SER A 101 13.13 6.13 -2.01
N PHE A 102 13.55 5.39 -0.99
CA PHE A 102 13.77 5.89 0.37
C PHE A 102 14.49 7.24 0.44
N ASP A 103 14.25 7.94 1.56
CA ASP A 103 14.93 9.15 2.03
C ASP A 103 14.32 10.50 1.63
N ASP A 104 13.29 10.53 0.76
CA ASP A 104 12.57 11.75 0.40
C ASP A 104 11.06 11.66 0.72
N ASP A 105 10.43 12.75 1.17
CA ASP A 105 8.95 12.86 1.31
C ASP A 105 8.27 13.15 -0.05
N GLU A 106 8.72 12.45 -1.08
CA GLU A 106 8.22 12.59 -2.45
C GLU A 106 7.68 11.25 -2.95
N TRP A 107 6.36 11.14 -3.00
CA TRP A 107 5.68 9.94 -3.44
C TRP A 107 5.24 10.08 -4.89
N ALA A 108 5.75 9.21 -5.75
CA ALA A 108 5.27 9.10 -7.11
C ALA A 108 3.87 8.48 -7.11
N VAL A 109 2.90 9.17 -7.71
CA VAL A 109 1.54 8.66 -7.85
C VAL A 109 1.53 7.46 -8.81
N GLY A 110 1.08 6.32 -8.30
CA GLY A 110 0.98 5.06 -9.02
C GLY A 110 -0.42 4.74 -9.51
N SER A 111 -0.67 3.44 -9.73
CA SER A 111 -1.93 2.92 -10.25
C SER A 111 -3.08 3.00 -9.23
N VAL A 112 -4.30 3.12 -9.74
CA VAL A 112 -5.54 2.97 -8.96
C VAL A 112 -6.14 1.59 -9.24
N PHE A 113 -6.42 0.83 -8.18
CA PHE A 113 -6.97 -0.52 -8.25
C PHE A 113 -8.41 -0.54 -7.75
N LYS A 114 -9.27 -1.34 -8.40
CA LYS A 114 -10.65 -1.58 -7.94
C LYS A 114 -10.76 -2.71 -6.90
N MET A 115 -9.70 -3.49 -6.72
CA MET A 115 -9.67 -4.64 -5.83
C MET A 115 -8.35 -4.67 -5.05
N TRP A 116 -8.43 -4.90 -3.75
CA TRP A 116 -7.26 -4.92 -2.88
C TRP A 116 -6.28 -6.03 -3.23
N THR A 117 -6.80 -7.21 -3.56
CA THR A 117 -5.99 -8.36 -4.00
C THR A 117 -5.13 -8.04 -5.22
N MET A 118 -5.65 -7.23 -6.16
CA MET A 118 -4.90 -6.78 -7.33
C MET A 118 -3.79 -5.79 -6.97
N ALA A 119 -4.06 -4.88 -6.03
CA ALA A 119 -3.05 -3.95 -5.52
C ALA A 119 -1.90 -4.69 -4.82
N MET A 120 -2.20 -5.67 -3.97
CA MET A 120 -1.15 -6.45 -3.28
C MET A 120 -0.36 -7.33 -4.24
N THR A 121 -1.03 -7.98 -5.19
CA THR A 121 -0.34 -8.82 -6.20
C THR A 121 0.52 -8.00 -7.15
N SER A 122 0.22 -6.72 -7.39
CA SER A 122 1.06 -5.87 -8.24
C SER A 122 2.46 -5.67 -7.67
N ILE A 123 2.64 -5.64 -6.34
CA ILE A 123 3.98 -5.59 -5.72
C ILE A 123 4.78 -6.84 -6.13
N GLY A 124 4.13 -8.00 -6.15
CA GLY A 124 4.74 -9.23 -6.63
C GLY A 124 5.15 -9.18 -8.11
N ASN A 125 4.49 -8.36 -8.93
CA ASN A 125 4.92 -8.12 -10.31
C ASN A 125 6.18 -7.25 -10.37
N VAL A 126 6.33 -6.29 -9.45
CA VAL A 126 7.55 -5.47 -9.34
C VAL A 126 8.75 -6.34 -8.99
N TYR A 127 8.61 -7.25 -8.02
CA TYR A 127 9.64 -8.27 -7.72
C TYR A 127 10.04 -9.07 -8.96
N ARG A 128 9.06 -9.65 -9.66
CA ARG A 128 9.32 -10.45 -10.87
C ARG A 128 9.99 -9.63 -11.98
N GLY A 129 9.58 -8.38 -12.16
CA GLY A 129 10.18 -7.46 -13.13
C GLY A 129 11.65 -7.14 -12.83
N ASN A 130 12.05 -7.19 -11.56
CA ASN A 130 13.43 -6.99 -11.11
C ASN A 130 14.22 -8.31 -10.96
N GLY A 131 13.68 -9.44 -11.42
CA GLY A 131 14.36 -10.73 -11.39
C GLY A 131 14.20 -11.55 -10.11
N TYR A 132 13.46 -11.06 -9.12
CA TYR A 132 13.15 -11.78 -7.89
C TYR A 132 11.92 -12.67 -8.08
N ARG A 133 12.10 -14.00 -7.99
CA ARG A 133 11.05 -14.99 -8.30
C ARG A 133 10.24 -15.39 -7.07
#